data_AF-A0A7D4DW39-F1
#
_entry.id   AF-A0A7D4DW39-F1
#
_cell.length_a   1.000
_cell.length_b   1.000
_cell.length_c   1.000
_cell.angle_alpha   90.00
_cell.angle_beta   90.00
_cell.angle_gamma   90.00
#
_symmetry.space_group_name_H-M   'P 1'
#
loop_
_entity.id
_entity.type
_entity.pdbx_description
1 polymer ?
#
loop_
_entity_poly.entity_id
_entity_poly.type
_entity_poly.pdbx_seq_one_letter_code
_entity_poly.pdbx_strand_id
1 'polypeptide(L)' 'MNNEELDQVYTAMAQALTRVGEEQAPLFLSILSLSLLARLSDARDAATLLAQAEAACLANGPVAHYPASAPARPT' A
#
# COMPACT_ATOMS: atom_id res chain seq x y z
N MET A 1 4.51 -3.09 -16.39
CA MET A 1 5.25 -3.51 -15.19
C MET A 1 4.83 -4.92 -14.87
N ASN A 2 5.76 -5.87 -14.90
CA ASN A 2 5.50 -7.26 -14.52
C ASN A 2 5.48 -7.41 -12.99
N ASN A 3 4.98 -8.53 -12.48
CA ASN A 3 4.90 -8.80 -11.04
C ASN A 3 6.27 -8.73 -10.35
N GLU A 4 7.34 -9.18 -11.01
CA GLU A 4 8.71 -9.12 -10.48
C GLU A 4 9.23 -7.68 -10.33
N GLU A 5 8.97 -6.83 -11.33
CA GLU A 5 9.33 -5.42 -11.26
C GLU A 5 8.55 -4.72 -10.14
N LEU A 6 7.27 -5.09 -9.98
CA LEU A 6 6.40 -4.53 -8.94
C LEU A 6 6.91 -4.90 -7.54
N ASP A 7 7.29 -6.16 -7.33
CA ASP A 7 7.84 -6.64 -6.07
C ASP A 7 9.17 -5.95 -5.73
N GLN A 8 10.02 -5.73 -6.74
CA GLN A 8 11.29 -5.02 -6.57
C GLN A 8 11.06 -3.55 -6.17
N VAL A 9 10.15 -2.84 -6.84
CA VAL A 9 9.83 -1.45 -6.49
C VAL A 9 9.17 -1.36 -5.11
N TYR A 10 8.30 -2.30 -4.77
CA TYR A 10 7.68 -2.38 -3.45
C TYR A 10 8.72 -2.61 -2.34
N THR A 11 9.65 -3.53 -2.56
CA THR A 11 10.77 -3.79 -1.64
C THR A 11 11.65 -2.55 -1.47
N ALA A 12 11.98 -1.86 -2.57
CA ALA A 12 12.76 -0.62 -2.51
C ALA A 12 12.04 0.49 -1.74
N MET A 13 10.72 0.59 -1.89
CA MET A 13 9.88 1.52 -1.13
C MET A 13 9.88 1.18 0.37
N ALA A 14 9.72 -0.10 0.73
CA ALA A 14 9.76 -0.54 2.13
C ALA A 14 11.12 -0.22 2.78
N GLN A 15 12.22 -0.50 2.08
CA GLN A 15 13.56 -0.15 2.57
C GLN A 15 13.74 1.38 2.71
N ALA A 16 13.18 2.17 1.80
CA ALA A 16 13.22 3.62 1.89
C ALA A 16 12.45 4.12 3.13
N LEU A 17 11.24 3.59 3.38
CA LEU A 17 10.46 3.88 4.57
C LEU A 17 11.22 3.54 5.86
N THR A 18 11.90 2.38 5.92
CA THR A 18 12.73 2.02 7.07
C THR A 18 13.89 3.00 7.29
N ARG A 19 14.53 3.48 6.22
CA ARG A 19 15.63 4.46 6.32
C ARG A 19 15.15 5.84 6.75
N VAL A 20 13.98 6.26 6.27
CA VAL A 20 13.36 7.55 6.60
C VAL A 20 12.84 7.56 8.05
N GLY A 21 12.38 6.42 8.55
CA GLY A 21 11.84 6.26 9.89
C GLY A 21 10.37 6.63 10.00
N GLU A 22 9.72 6.15 11.07
CA GLU A 22 8.26 6.25 11.27
C GLU A 22 7.77 7.71 11.33
N GLU A 23 8.53 8.59 12.01
CA GLU A 23 8.19 10.01 12.15
C GLU A 23 8.06 10.75 10.82
N GLN A 24 8.89 10.37 9.83
CA GLN A 24 8.91 11.01 8.52
C GLN A 24 8.16 10.20 7.45
N ALA A 25 7.66 9.01 7.77
CA ALA A 25 6.92 8.17 6.83
C ALA A 25 5.70 8.88 6.21
N PRO A 26 4.86 9.63 6.95
CA PRO A 26 3.74 10.36 6.36
C PRO A 26 4.18 11.42 5.35
N LEU A 27 5.27 12.14 5.64
CA LEU A 27 5.83 13.15 4.76
C LEU A 27 6.43 12.52 3.50
N PHE A 28 7.20 11.45 3.64
CA PHE A 28 7.77 10.70 2.52
C PHE A 28 6.67 10.18 1.58
N LEU A 29 5.62 9.56 2.12
CA LEU A 29 4.50 9.07 1.33
C LEU A 29 3.73 10.21 0.65
N SER A 30 3.59 11.35 1.31
CA SER A 30 2.96 12.54 0.70
C SER A 30 3.74 13.04 -0.51
N ILE A 31 5.07 13.13 -0.41
CA ILE A 31 5.94 13.58 -1.51
C ILE A 31 5.94 12.56 -2.65
N LEU A 32 6.06 11.27 -2.35
CA LEU A 32 5.99 10.20 -3.34
C LEU A 32 4.65 10.21 -4.08
N SER A 33 3.54 10.31 -3.33
CA SER A 33 2.19 10.36 -3.89
C SER A 33 2.00 11.56 -4.81
N LEU A 34 2.42 12.76 -4.39
CA LEU A 34 2.34 13.97 -5.23
C LEU A 34 3.18 13.82 -6.50
N SER A 35 4.38 13.24 -6.39
CA SER A 35 5.26 13.00 -7.54
C SER A 35 4.65 12.00 -8.54
N LEU A 36 3.92 11.00 -8.06
CA LEU A 36 3.20 10.04 -8.90
C LEU A 36 1.98 10.67 -9.55
N LEU A 37 1.19 11.44 -8.78
CA LEU A 37 0.02 12.16 -9.29
C LEU A 37 0.39 13.15 -10.40
N ALA A 38 1.50 13.87 -10.25
CA ALA A 38 2.00 14.81 -11.27
C ALA A 38 2.36 14.13 -12.60
N ARG A 39 2.56 12.81 -12.62
CA ARG A 39 2.83 12.03 -13.83
C ARG A 39 1.56 11.47 -14.47
N LEU A 40 0.44 11.47 -13.75
CA LEU A 40 -0.85 11.10 -14.32
C LEU A 40 -1.34 12.23 -15.22
N SER A 41 -1.74 11.89 -16.44
CA SER A 41 -2.22 12.87 -17.41
C SER A 41 -3.70 13.23 -17.22
N ASP A 42 -4.46 12.43 -16.47
CA ASP A 42 -5.89 12.61 -16.22
C ASP A 42 -6.20 12.72 -14.72
N ALA A 43 -6.88 13.80 -14.34
CA ALA A 43 -7.32 14.06 -12.97
C ALA A 43 -8.42 13.10 -12.50
N ARG A 44 -9.21 12.53 -13.42
CA ARG A 44 -10.22 11.51 -13.09
C ARG A 44 -9.59 10.20 -12.68
N ASP A 45 -8.56 9.76 -13.40
CA ASP A 45 -7.81 8.55 -13.03
C ASP A 45 -7.14 8.70 -11.66
N ALA A 46 -6.55 9.87 -11.40
CA ALA A 46 -6.03 10.23 -10.08
C ALA A 46 -7.10 10.15 -8.98
N ALA A 47 -8.28 10.72 -9.21
CA ALA A 47 -9.39 10.70 -8.26
C ALA A 47 -9.92 9.27 -8.01
N THR A 48 -9.98 8.43 -9.05
CA THR A 48 -10.37 7.03 -8.93
C THR A 48 -9.37 6.22 -8.10
N LEU A 49 -8.07 6.40 -8.34
CA LEU A 49 -7.02 5.74 -7.55
C LEU A 49 -7.07 6.18 -6.06
N LEU A 50 -7.32 7.46 -5.81
CA LEU A 50 -7.47 7.98 -4.46
C LEU A 50 -8.66 7.37 -3.73
N ALA A 51 -9.83 7.31 -4.39
CA ALA A 51 -11.02 6.68 -3.83
C ALA A 51 -10.82 5.16 -3.55
N GLN A 52 -10.09 4.45 -4.43
CA GLN A 52 -9.77 3.04 -4.21
C GLN A 52 -8.84 2.83 -3.01
N ALA A 53 -7.82 3.67 -2.86
CA ALA A 53 -6.89 3.60 -1.73
C ALA A 53 -7.61 3.92 -0.41
N GLU A 54 -8.49 4.92 -0.39
CA GLU A 54 -9.32 5.26 0.77
C GLU A 54 -10.24 4.09 1.14
N ALA A 55 -10.95 3.53 0.16
CA ALA A 55 -11.82 2.37 0.38
C ALA A 55 -11.04 1.15 0.91
N ALA A 56 -9.81 0.90 0.41
CA ALA A 56 -8.97 -0.19 0.91
C ALA A 56 -8.52 0.04 2.36
N CYS A 57 -8.15 1.26 2.74
CA CYS A 57 -7.81 1.60 4.14
C CYS A 57 -9.02 1.44 5.07
N LEU A 58 -10.19 1.92 4.65
CA LEU A 58 -11.41 1.86 5.47
C LEU A 58 -12.02 0.45 5.53
N ALA A 59 -11.87 -0.36 4.47
CA ALA A 59 -12.28 -1.76 4.45
C ALA A 59 -11.43 -2.64 5.38
N ASN A 60 -10.18 -2.24 5.65
CA ASN A 60 -9.28 -2.89 6.61
C ASN A 60 -9.46 -2.35 8.05
N GLY A 61 -10.69 -2.26 8.55
CA GLY A 61 -10.93 -2.30 10.01
C GLY A 61 -10.33 -3.58 10.60
N PRO A 62 -9.93 -3.61 11.90
CA PRO A 62 -8.89 -4.48 12.45
C PRO A 62 -8.95 -5.91 11.90
N VAL A 63 -8.12 -6.18 10.88
CA VAL A 63 -8.06 -7.48 10.21
C VAL A 63 -7.20 -8.40 11.06
N ALA A 64 -7.76 -8.84 12.19
CA ALA A 64 -7.47 -10.16 12.73
C ALA A 64 -8.26 -11.19 11.90
N HIS A 65 -8.01 -11.24 10.59
CA HIS A 65 -8.45 -12.33 9.74
C HIS A 65 -7.21 -13.02 9.17
N TYR A 66 -6.38 -13.53 10.07
CA TYR A 66 -5.66 -14.75 9.76
C TYR A 66 -6.73 -15.84 9.74
N PRO A 67 -7.04 -16.49 8.59
CA PRO A 67 -7.70 -17.78 8.65
C PRO A 67 -6.67 -18.71 9.29
N ALA A 68 -6.71 -18.83 10.62
CA ALA A 68 -6.07 -19.93 11.29
C ALA A 68 -6.77 -21.17 10.76
N SER A 69 -6.15 -21.85 9.79
CA SER A 69 -6.49 -23.22 9.42
C SER A 69 -6.74 -23.97 10.71
N ALA A 70 -8.01 -24.27 10.96
CA ALA A 70 -8.47 -24.85 12.20
C ALA A 70 -7.63 -26.10 12.50
N PRO A 71 -7.15 -26.30 13.74
CA PRO A 71 -6.50 -27.55 14.08
C PRO A 71 -7.56 -28.66 13.96
N ALA A 72 -7.38 -29.55 12.98
CA ALA A 72 -8.12 -30.79 12.92
C ALA A 72 -7.89 -31.55 14.24
N ARG A 73 -8.97 -31.81 14.98
CA ARG A 73 -8.99 -32.65 16.18
C ARG A 73 -10.21 -33.59 16.09
N PRO A 74 -10.19 -34.72 16.81
CA PRO A 74 -10.10 -36.07 16.24
C PRO A 74 -11.39 -36.87 16.43
N THR A 75 -11.50 -38.01 15.76
CA THR A 75 -12.46 -39.08 16.10
C THR A 75 -11.72 -40.37 16.33
#